data_AF-A0A7L5YV46-F1
#
_entry.id   AF-A0A7L5YV46-F1
#
_cell.length_a   1.000
_cell.length_b   1.000
_cell.length_c   1.000
_cell.angle_alpha   90.00
_cell.angle_beta   90.00
_cell.angle_gamma   90.00
#
_symmetry.space_group_name_H-M   'P 1'
#
loop_
_entity.id
_entity.type
_entity.pdbx_description
1 polymer ?
#
loop_
_entity_poly.entity_id
_entity_poly.type
_entity_poly.pdbx_seq_one_letter_code
_entity_poly.pdbx_strand_id
1 'polypeptide(L)' 'MDERALFAVELACDEACSNIIRHGYAGRPGEIHVTCLVSHSDFVVEVADHGPPFNPSRSNQSPPPGR' A
#
# COMPACT_ATOMS: atom_id res chain seq x y z
N MET A 1 11.39 9.97 -14.28
CA MET A 1 10.83 10.38 -12.98
C MET A 1 11.86 11.21 -12.25
N ASP A 2 11.44 12.23 -11.51
CA ASP A 2 12.35 13.00 -10.66
C ASP A 2 12.46 12.34 -9.26
N GLU A 3 13.40 12.80 -8.45
CA GLU A 3 13.66 12.21 -7.12
C GLU A 3 12.44 12.28 -6.18
N ARG A 4 11.62 13.32 -6.32
CA ARG A 4 10.40 13.48 -5.52
C ARG A 4 9.34 12.46 -5.89
N ALA A 5 9.15 12.19 -7.18
CA ALA A 5 8.25 11.16 -7.64
C ALA A 5 8.68 9.76 -7.17
N LEU A 6 10.00 9.47 -7.19
CA LEU A 6 10.52 8.21 -6.69
C LEU A 6 10.26 8.04 -5.18
N PHE A 7 10.55 9.08 -4.40
CA PHE A 7 10.29 9.08 -2.96
C PHE A 7 8.80 8.91 -2.63
N ALA A 8 7.91 9.55 -3.40
CA ALA A 8 6.47 9.41 -3.21
C ALA A 8 6.00 7.97 -3.46
N VAL A 9 6.54 7.31 -4.48
CA VAL A 9 6.25 5.89 -4.77
C VAL A 9 6.76 4.99 -3.65
N GLU A 10 7.98 5.20 -3.18
CA GLU A 10 8.57 4.44 -2.07
C GLU A 10 7.72 4.56 -0.80
N LEU A 11 7.35 5.79 -0.42
CA LEU A 11 6.51 6.05 0.74
C LEU A 11 5.11 5.41 0.61
N ALA A 12 4.51 5.48 -0.58
CA ALA A 12 3.21 4.86 -0.82
C ALA A 12 3.28 3.32 -0.69
N CYS A 13 4.35 2.70 -1.17
CA CYS A 13 4.57 1.26 -1.05
C CYS A 13 4.79 0.85 0.41
N ASP A 14 5.61 1.60 1.15
CA ASP A 14 5.86 1.35 2.58
C ASP A 14 4.55 1.39 3.38
N GLU A 15 3.73 2.42 3.18
CA GLU A 15 2.46 2.57 3.88
C GLU A 15 1.45 1.47 3.49
N ALA A 16 1.34 1.12 2.21
CA ALA A 16 0.48 0.06 1.75
C ALA A 16 0.84 -1.30 2.38
N CYS A 17 2.12 -1.67 2.33
CA CYS A 17 2.64 -2.90 2.94
C CYS A 17 2.45 -2.90 4.47
N SER A 18 2.79 -1.79 5.12
CA SER A 18 2.64 -1.62 6.57
C SER A 18 1.18 -1.79 7.00
N ASN A 19 0.23 -1.26 6.22
CA ASN A 19 -1.19 -1.42 6.50
C ASN A 19 -1.68 -2.86 6.35
N ILE A 20 -1.22 -3.60 5.32
CA ILE A 20 -1.55 -5.02 5.16
C ILE A 20 -1.00 -5.84 6.34
N ILE A 21 0.26 -5.63 6.72
CA ILE A 21 0.91 -6.36 7.81
C ILE A 21 0.21 -6.07 9.14
N ARG A 22 -0.02 -4.79 9.46
CA ARG A 22 -0.61 -4.37 10.73
C ARG A 22 -2.09 -4.72 10.83
N HIS A 23 -2.86 -4.48 9.78
CA HIS A 23 -4.32 -4.53 9.83
C HIS A 23 -4.91 -5.73 9.11
N GLY A 24 -4.38 -6.12 7.95
CA GLY A 24 -4.85 -7.30 7.21
C GLY A 24 -4.50 -8.60 7.93
N TYR A 25 -3.22 -8.79 8.22
CA TYR A 25 -2.75 -10.03 8.86
C TYR A 25 -2.76 -9.99 10.38
N ALA A 26 -2.64 -8.80 10.99
CA ALA A 26 -2.78 -8.59 12.44
C ALA A 26 -1.90 -9.54 13.28
N GLY A 27 -0.63 -9.67 12.88
CA GLY A 27 0.35 -10.53 13.56
C GLY A 27 0.33 -12.00 13.14
N ARG A 28 -0.53 -12.38 12.19
CA ARG A 28 -0.52 -13.71 11.56
C ARG A 28 0.44 -13.72 10.35
N PRO A 29 1.00 -14.88 9.97
CA PRO A 29 1.71 -15.00 8.71
C PRO A 29 0.74 -14.86 7.53
N GLY A 30 1.24 -14.33 6.42
CA GLY A 30 0.49 -14.10 5.20
C GLY A 30 1.41 -13.65 4.07
N GLU A 31 0.91 -13.69 2.85
CA GLU A 31 1.66 -13.31 1.66
C GLU A 31 1.23 -11.95 1.14
N ILE A 32 2.20 -11.13 0.75
CA ILE A 32 1.97 -9.87 0.07
C ILE A 32 2.56 -10.00 -1.32
N HIS A 33 1.74 -9.80 -2.33
CA HIS A 33 2.12 -9.86 -3.73
C HIS A 33 2.27 -8.44 -4.25
N VAL A 34 3.45 -8.13 -4.80
CA VAL A 34 3.75 -6.82 -5.37
C VAL A 34 4.06 -6.99 -6.85
N THR A 35 3.29 -6.31 -7.69
CA THR A 35 3.50 -6.32 -9.15
C THR A 35 3.80 -4.90 -9.61
N CYS A 36 4.95 -4.73 -10.28
CA CYS A 36 5.31 -3.46 -10.92
C CYS A 36 5.07 -3.57 -12.42
N LEU A 37 4.25 -2.68 -12.96
CA LEU A 37 3.94 -2.61 -14.38
C LEU A 37 4.32 -1.24 -14.91
N VAL A 38 4.93 -1.24 -16.10
CA VAL A 38 5.13 -0.03 -16.89
C VAL A 38 4.24 -0.15 -18.11
N SER A 39 3.31 0.78 -18.30
CA SER A 39 2.43 0.81 -19.47
C SER A 39 2.44 2.22 -20.06
N HIS A 40 2.88 2.34 -21.31
CA HIS A 40 2.96 3.61 -22.02
C HIS A 40 3.73 4.69 -21.22
N SER A 41 3.00 5.59 -20.56
CA SER A 41 3.51 6.70 -19.75
C SER A 41 3.39 6.50 -18.24
N ASP A 42 2.76 5.40 -17.80
CA ASP A 42 2.41 5.18 -16.40
C ASP A 42 3.28 4.09 -15.77
N PHE A 43 3.65 4.33 -14.51
CA PHE A 43 4.24 3.35 -13.62
C PHE A 43 3.20 2.95 -12.58
N VAL A 44 2.82 1.68 -12.57
CA VAL A 44 1.79 1.13 -11.67
C VAL A 44 2.45 0.14 -10.74
N VAL A 45 2.25 0.33 -9.44
CA VAL A 45 2.57 -0.66 -8.41
C VAL A 45 1.26 -1.20 -7.86
N GLU A 46 1.01 -2.49 -8.08
CA GLU A 46 -0.12 -3.20 -7.50
C GLU A 46 0.37 -3.96 -6.26
N VAL A 47 -0.31 -3.76 -5.13
CA VAL A 47 -0.05 -4.47 -3.88
C VAL A 47 -1.32 -5.25 -3.52
N ALA A 48 -1.21 -6.57 -3.44
CA ALA A 48 -2.33 -7.48 -3.16
C ALA A 48 -2.02 -8.42 -2.00
N ASP A 49 -3.06 -8.76 -1.24
CA ASP A 49 -2.99 -9.69 -0.11
C ASP A 49 -4.25 -10.57 -0.01
N HIS A 50 -4.20 -11.55 0.88
CA HIS A 50 -5.30 -12.47 1.18
C HIS A 50 -5.89 -12.29 2.58
N GLY A 51 -5.65 -11.14 3.19
CA GLY A 51 -6.24 -10.75 4.46
C GLY A 51 -7.75 -10.45 4.34
N PRO A 52 -8.43 -10.25 5.48
CA PRO A 52 -9.82 -9.85 5.48
C PRO A 52 -10.00 -8.51 4.73
N PRO A 53 -11.08 -8.34 3.95
CA PRO A 53 -11.32 -7.11 3.22
C PRO A 53 -11.44 -5.93 4.16
N PHE A 54 -10.80 -4.82 3.80
CA PHE A 54 -10.91 -3.57 4.53
C PHE A 54 -12.36 -3.07 4.51
N ASN A 55 -12.92 -2.80 5.69
CA ASN A 55 -14.25 -2.21 5.81
C ASN A 55 -14.13 -0.72 6.24
N PRO A 56 -14.29 0.24 5.31
CA PRO A 56 -14.17 1.67 5.59
C PRO A 56 -15.24 2.19 6.54
N SER A 57 -16.38 1.50 6.70
CA SER A 57 -17.42 1.91 7.64
C SER A 57 -17.06 1.62 9.11
N ARG A 58 -15.99 0.86 9.35
CA ARG A 58 -15.50 0.51 10.70
C ARG A 58 -14.33 1.37 11.17
N SER A 59 -13.67 2.10 10.27
CA SER A 59 -12.46 2.87 10.60
C SER A 59 -12.74 4.38 10.60
N ASN A 60 -12.73 4.98 11.79
CA ASN A 60 -12.61 6.44 11.95
C ASN A 60 -11.15 6.91 11.72
N GLN A 61 -10.42 6.27 10.80
CA GLN A 61 -9.04 6.61 10.51
C GLN A 61 -9.02 7.55 9.32
N SER A 62 -8.96 8.84 9.61
CA SER A 62 -8.55 9.85 8.64
C SER A 62 -7.16 9.48 8.08
N PRO A 63 -6.87 9.75 6.81
CA PRO A 63 -5.51 9.61 6.32
C PRO A 63 -4.56 10.43 7.21
N PRO A 64 -3.35 9.93 7.53
CA PRO A 64 -2.40 10.69 8.33
C PRO A 64 -2.16 12.05 7.65
N PRO A 65 -2.12 13.17 8.40
CA PRO A 65 -1.88 14.47 7.81
C PRO A 65 -0.53 14.42 7.08
N GLY A 66 -0.55 14.80 5.80
CA GLY A 66 0.64 14.86 4.95
C GLY A 66 1.74 15.62 5.69
N ARG A 67 2.90 14.95 5.82
CA ARG A 67 4.08 15.53 6.46
C ARG A 67 4.75 16.54 5.56
#